data_AF-A0AAD7K2Q2-F1
#
_entry.id   AF-A0AAD7K2Q2-F1
#
_cell.length_a   1.000
_cell.length_b   1.000
_cell.length_c   1.000
_cell.angle_alpha   90.00
_cell.angle_beta   90.00
_cell.angle_gamma   90.00
#
_symmetry.space_group_name_H-M   'P 1'
#
loop_
_entity.id
_entity.type
_entity.pdbx_description
1 polymer ?
#
loop_
_entity_poly.entity_id
_entity_poly.type
_entity_poly.pdbx_seq_one_letter_code
_entity_poly.pdbx_strand_id
1 'polypeptide(L)' 'LTNQTKFGPLAFKKQLVLKTWSGTLLDKDSLPDDWIQSEGVLVGIRPNTRKNGVG' A
#
# COMPACT_ATOMS: atom_id res chain seq x y z
N LEU A 1 -4.04 9.50 -2.27
CA LEU A 1 -5.20 9.13 -3.13
C LEU A 1 -6.51 9.06 -2.37
N THR A 2 -6.59 8.41 -1.20
CA THR A 2 -7.85 8.32 -0.42
C THR A 2 -7.92 9.27 0.78
N ASN A 3 -6.84 10.01 1.07
CA ASN A 3 -6.76 10.95 2.18
C ASN A 3 -7.69 12.16 1.94
N GLN A 4 -8.83 12.18 2.64
CA GLN A 4 -9.81 13.24 2.54
C GLN A 4 -9.32 14.58 3.09
N THR A 5 -8.49 14.57 4.14
CA THR A 5 -7.92 15.78 4.72
C THR A 5 -6.99 16.50 3.73
N LYS A 6 -6.26 15.76 2.90
CA LYS A 6 -5.32 16.32 1.92
C LYS A 6 -5.95 16.64 0.57
N PHE A 7 -6.82 15.76 0.06
CA PHE A 7 -7.36 15.87 -1.32
C PHE A 7 -8.82 16.34 -1.36
N GLY A 8 -9.49 16.44 -0.21
CA GLY A 8 -10.87 16.93 -0.12
C GLY A 8 -11.82 16.17 -1.07
N PRO A 9 -12.61 16.88 -1.88
CA PRO A 9 -13.53 16.26 -2.85
C PRO A 9 -12.85 15.41 -3.93
N LEU A 10 -11.54 15.62 -4.17
CA LEU A 10 -10.76 14.86 -5.14
C LEU A 10 -10.23 13.54 -4.57
N ALA A 11 -10.46 13.27 -3.27
CA ALA A 11 -10.09 12.01 -2.66
C ALA A 11 -10.90 10.85 -3.24
N PHE A 12 -10.21 9.80 -3.68
CA PHE A 12 -10.87 8.58 -4.13
C PHE A 12 -11.51 7.83 -2.97
N LYS A 13 -12.66 7.20 -3.24
CA LYS A 13 -13.31 6.29 -2.29
C LYS A 13 -12.38 5.10 -2.02
N LYS A 14 -12.22 4.73 -0.74
CA LYS A 14 -11.39 3.59 -0.30
C LYS A 14 -11.73 2.30 -1.06
N GLN A 15 -13.02 2.00 -1.18
CA GLN A 15 -13.50 0.81 -1.90
C GLN A 15 -13.10 0.78 -3.38
N LEU A 16 -13.07 1.95 -4.05
CA LEU A 16 -12.65 2.02 -5.45
C LEU A 16 -11.19 1.61 -5.58
N VAL A 17 -10.32 2.17 -4.73
CA VAL A 17 -8.89 1.82 -4.71
C VAL A 17 -8.69 0.34 -4.39
N LEU A 18 -9.33 -0.19 -3.36
CA LEU A 18 -9.22 -1.61 -3.00
C LEU A 18 -9.68 -2.54 -4.14
N LYS A 19 -10.76 -2.19 -4.84
CA LYS A 19 -11.25 -2.95 -6.00
C LYS A 19 -10.28 -2.90 -7.16
N THR A 20 -9.74 -1.72 -7.49
CA THR A 20 -8.77 -1.52 -8.57
C THR A 20 -7.51 -2.36 -8.36
N TRP A 21 -7.03 -2.45 -7.13
CA TRP A 21 -5.79 -3.16 -6.81
C TRP A 21 -6.00 -4.62 -6.39
N SER A 22 -7.25 -5.08 -6.33
CA SER A 22 -7.59 -6.46 -6.02
C SER A 22 -7.05 -7.41 -7.09
N GLY A 23 -6.23 -8.38 -6.68
CA GLY A 23 -5.60 -9.33 -7.61
C GLY A 23 -4.38 -8.80 -8.35
N THR A 24 -4.01 -7.53 -8.16
CA THR A 24 -2.77 -6.94 -8.70
C THR A 24 -1.67 -6.85 -7.66
N LEU A 25 -2.03 -6.59 -6.39
CA LEU A 25 -1.07 -6.53 -5.30
C LEU A 25 -0.54 -7.92 -4.97
N LEU A 26 0.77 -8.11 -5.17
CA LEU A 26 1.50 -9.24 -4.61
C LEU A 26 1.64 -9.04 -3.10
N ASP A 27 1.52 -10.12 -2.33
CA ASP A 27 1.66 -10.14 -0.87
C ASP A 27 0.81 -9.07 -0.15
N LYS A 28 -0.48 -9.00 -0.47
CA LYS A 28 -1.44 -8.05 0.13
C LYS A 28 -1.39 -8.06 1.67
N ASP A 29 -1.15 -9.21 2.28
CA ASP A 29 -1.09 -9.38 3.74
C ASP A 29 0.16 -8.74 4.37
N SER A 30 1.16 -8.39 3.57
CA SER A 30 2.35 -7.64 4.03
C SER A 30 2.14 -6.13 4.05
N LEU A 31 1.01 -5.65 3.51
CA LEU A 31 0.71 -4.23 3.50
C LEU A 31 0.15 -3.78 4.86
N PRO A 32 0.49 -2.57 5.33
CA PRO A 32 -0.17 -1.95 6.47
C PRO A 32 -1.68 -1.83 6.25
N ASP A 33 -2.50 -1.97 7.28
CA ASP A 33 -3.97 -1.93 7.19
C ASP A 33 -4.51 -0.65 6.50
N ASP A 34 -3.78 0.46 6.59
CA ASP A 34 -4.11 1.77 6.05
C ASP A 34 -3.22 2.19 4.86
N TRP A 35 -2.59 1.24 4.17
CA TRP A 35 -1.64 1.52 3.07
C TRP A 35 -2.17 2.49 2.00
N ILE A 36 -3.49 2.52 1.77
CA ILE A 36 -4.16 3.44 0.82
C ILE A 36 -4.18 4.92 1.28
N GLN A 37 -3.88 5.17 2.55
CA GLN A 37 -3.80 6.48 3.20
C GLN A 37 -2.36 6.98 3.28
N SER A 38 -1.38 6.07 3.23
CA SER A 38 0.04 6.42 3.23
C SER A 38 0.50 6.97 1.88
N GLU A 39 1.42 7.92 1.93
CA GLU A 39 2.02 8.55 0.76
C GLU A 39 3.31 7.82 0.40
N GLY A 40 3.18 6.74 -0.37
CA GLY A 40 4.31 5.91 -0.77
C GLY A 40 4.03 5.12 -2.05
N VAL A 41 5.09 4.72 -2.73
CA VAL A 41 4.99 3.86 -3.92
C VAL A 41 4.84 2.41 -3.45
N LEU A 42 3.75 1.74 -3.84
CA LEU A 42 3.55 0.30 -3.65
C LEU A 42 4.31 -0.46 -4.74
N VAL A 43 5.62 -0.44 -4.64
CA VAL A 43 6.48 -1.40 -5.34
C VAL A 43 6.62 -2.60 -4.44
N GLY A 44 6.36 -3.80 -4.97
CA GLY A 44 6.34 -5.07 -4.24
C GLY A 44 7.44 -5.11 -3.17
N ILE A 45 7.03 -4.93 -1.91
CA ILE A 45 7.92 -4.96 -0.77
C ILE A 45 8.35 -6.41 -0.65
N ARG A 46 9.49 -6.75 -1.25
CA ARG A 46 10.10 -8.05 -0.95
C ARG A 46 10.50 -8.00 0.53
N PRO A 47 10.18 -9.04 1.32
CA PRO A 47 10.61 -9.09 2.70
C PRO A 47 12.11 -8.84 2.73
N ASN A 48 12.50 -7.82 3.50
CA ASN A 48 13.88 -7.42 3.64
C ASN A 48 14.64 -8.58 4.30
N THR A 49 15.12 -9.52 3.49
CA THR A 49 16.17 -10.44 3.93
C THR A 49 17.44 -9.62 4.00
N ARG A 50 17.56 -8.77 5.03
CA ARG A 50 18.87 -8.53 5.62
C ARG A 50 19.31 -9.90 6.12
N LYS A 51 20.03 -10.62 5.25
CA LYS A 51 20.96 -11.63 5.72
C LYS A 51 21.90 -10.89 6.63
N ASN A 52 21.68 -11.01 7.93
CA ASN A 52 22.73 -10.76 8.90
C ASN A 52 23.90 -11.62 8.45
N GLY A 53 24.95 -10.98 7.94
CA GLY A 53 26.23 -11.63 7.74
C GLY A 53 26.71 -12.08 9.11
N VAL A 54 26.67 -13.38 9.34
CA VAL A 54 27.38 -14.07 10.42
C VAL A 54 27.77 -15.43 9.87
N GLY A 55 29.08 -15.66 9.76
CA GLY A 55 29.71 -16.91 9.33
C GLY A 55 30.48 -16.75 8.04
#